data_AF-A0A4Y2EN36-F1
#
_entry.id   AF-A0A4Y2EN36-F1
#
_cell.length_a   1.000
_cell.length_b   1.000
_cell.length_c   1.000
_cell.angle_alpha   90.00
_cell.angle_beta   90.00
_cell.angle_gamma   90.00
#
_symmetry.space_group_name_H-M   'P 1'
#
loop_
_entity.id
_entity.type
_entity.pdbx_description
1 polymer ?
#
loop_
_entity_poly.entity_id
_entity_poly.type
_entity_poly.pdbx_seq_one_letter_code
_entity_poly.pdbx_strand_id
1 'polypeptide(L)'
;MIMYGSTVWYRNLVKINKKLIQIQRTPVIGITKTYRTVSNEALQVLAGCPSLDIKIAEEIEVLTRIKQVRREQEIGGLISFDYELKIKPWQLIRIRWEFFEEQENGHLIFTDGSKIDDKVGCAFVHYYNKMELQFQQYKLDDANTVYMAEVTAIQRAIDYVIASGLVNVGIVTDSRSTLQILESVIDRRAIIVDIKTKLQTYRNNILLYWVKAHTEQWGNERADFLARSAIEKDLIDVEFFQSARQLRNASNQNIRENWQTRWSNSRKGIWTKTFYEKVDINRICGNFYFNQVLTGQGVFDSFQASMFSKPAECQCGQNIESVSHVILECELGRDLRSEWSKSWKNKDLRSADHEATGFTPVQMLFGRALRLPCYILFGRPSDMPSSPSEYLNNLEARLESVHAFAKERIKLASERMKTHYDSGATDHHFKDGD
;
A
#
# COMPACT_ATOMS: atom_id res chain seq x y z
N MET A 1 -20.07 3.41 -3.76
CA MET A 1 -21.26 3.44 -4.64
C MET A 1 -20.99 4.09 -6.01
N ILE A 2 -20.28 5.22 -6.11
CA ILE A 2 -20.09 5.96 -7.39
C ILE A 2 -19.43 5.14 -8.52
N MET A 3 -18.45 4.28 -8.22
CA MET A 3 -17.76 3.47 -9.26
C MET A 3 -18.50 2.17 -9.60
N TYR A 4 -19.61 1.86 -8.93
CA TYR A 4 -20.36 0.64 -9.20
C TYR A 4 -20.96 0.69 -10.61
N GLY A 5 -20.83 -0.42 -11.34
CA GLY A 5 -21.33 -0.52 -12.72
C GLY A 5 -20.63 0.42 -13.72
N SER A 6 -19.47 1.00 -13.39
CA SER A 6 -18.75 1.94 -14.27
C SER A 6 -18.45 1.36 -15.65
N THR A 7 -18.21 0.06 -15.75
CA THR A 7 -18.04 -0.66 -17.02
C THR A 7 -19.26 -0.53 -17.96
N VAL A 8 -20.44 -0.27 -17.41
CA VAL A 8 -21.69 -0.12 -18.19
C VAL A 8 -21.88 1.33 -18.62
N TRP A 9 -21.84 2.28 -17.67
CA TRP A 9 -22.26 3.67 -17.90
C TRP A 9 -21.13 4.63 -18.26
N TYR A 10 -19.87 4.34 -17.89
CA TYR A 10 -18.78 5.29 -18.14
C TYR A 10 -18.37 5.25 -19.61
N ARG A 11 -18.27 6.45 -20.19
CA ARG A 11 -17.67 6.69 -21.49
C ARG A 11 -16.75 7.90 -21.31
N ASN A 12 -15.60 7.90 -21.96
CA ASN A 12 -14.60 8.96 -21.85
C ASN A 12 -15.05 10.24 -22.60
N LEU A 13 -16.21 10.77 -22.22
CA LEU A 13 -16.84 11.95 -22.79
C LEU A 13 -16.61 13.14 -21.86
N VAL A 14 -16.29 14.29 -22.44
CA VAL A 14 -16.01 15.54 -21.70
C VAL A 14 -17.11 15.87 -20.67
N LYS A 15 -18.38 15.66 -21.03
CA LYS A 15 -19.53 15.90 -20.14
C LYS A 15 -19.53 15.00 -18.90
N ILE A 16 -19.21 13.71 -19.06
CA ILE A 16 -19.15 12.74 -17.96
C ILE A 16 -17.96 13.05 -17.06
N ASN A 17 -16.78 13.30 -17.64
CA ASN A 17 -15.58 13.60 -16.86
C ASN A 17 -15.74 14.88 -16.02
N LYS A 18 -16.34 15.93 -16.60
CA LYS A 18 -16.70 17.15 -15.85
C LYS A 18 -17.67 16.86 -14.71
N LYS A 19 -18.67 16.00 -14.93
CA LYS A 19 -19.62 15.62 -13.88
C LYS A 19 -18.97 14.83 -12.75
N LEU A 20 -18.04 13.92 -13.07
CA LEU A 20 -17.27 13.16 -12.08
C LEU A 20 -16.41 14.08 -11.21
N ILE A 21 -15.73 15.05 -11.82
CA ILE A 21 -14.97 16.06 -11.09
C ILE A 21 -15.90 16.89 -10.19
N GLN A 22 -17.08 17.28 -10.68
CA GLN A 22 -18.08 18.00 -9.87
C GLN A 22 -18.54 17.19 -8.66
N ILE A 23 -18.80 15.88 -8.84
CA ILE A 23 -19.20 14.98 -7.76
C ILE A 23 -18.07 14.81 -6.73
N GLN A 24 -16.83 14.67 -7.20
CA GLN A 24 -15.64 14.55 -6.33
C GLN A 24 -15.37 15.82 -5.53
N ARG A 25 -15.66 16.99 -6.10
CA ARG A 25 -15.28 18.28 -5.53
C ARG A 25 -15.85 18.51 -4.13
N THR A 26 -17.13 18.22 -3.92
CA THR A 26 -17.82 18.47 -2.64
C THR A 26 -17.15 17.75 -1.45
N PRO A 27 -16.95 16.42 -1.47
CA PRO A 27 -16.27 15.74 -0.36
C PRO A 27 -14.81 16.18 -0.20
N VAL A 28 -14.10 16.45 -1.30
CA VAL A 28 -12.69 16.88 -1.24
C VAL A 28 -12.54 18.26 -0.59
N ILE A 29 -13.45 19.20 -0.84
CA ILE A 29 -13.48 20.50 -0.11
C ILE A 29 -13.71 20.27 1.39
N GLY A 30 -14.60 19.34 1.77
CA GLY A 30 -14.86 19.02 3.17
C GLY A 30 -13.64 18.43 3.88
N ILE A 31 -12.96 17.49 3.21
CA ILE A 31 -11.74 16.83 3.70
C ILE A 31 -10.60 17.84 3.87
N THR A 32 -10.35 18.64 2.83
CA THR A 32 -9.26 19.63 2.82
C THR A 32 -9.60 20.92 3.55
N LYS A 33 -10.86 21.15 3.94
CA LYS A 33 -11.28 22.38 4.63
C LYS A 33 -10.74 23.64 3.91
N THR A 34 -11.01 23.78 2.62
CA THR A 34 -10.59 24.96 1.83
C THR A 34 -11.79 25.77 1.33
N TYR A 35 -11.54 26.95 0.78
CA TYR A 35 -12.58 27.71 0.08
C TYR A 35 -13.11 26.99 -1.16
N ARG A 36 -14.37 27.31 -1.51
CA ARG A 36 -15.05 26.81 -2.72
C ARG A 36 -14.45 27.32 -4.03
N THR A 37 -13.49 28.23 -3.99
CA THR A 37 -12.78 28.80 -5.14
C THR A 37 -11.51 28.04 -5.50
N VAL A 38 -11.04 27.11 -4.64
CA VAL A 38 -9.79 26.37 -4.87
C VAL A 38 -9.94 25.47 -6.09
N SER A 39 -8.93 25.40 -6.94
CA SER A 39 -8.99 24.57 -8.15
C SER A 39 -9.20 23.09 -7.81
N ASN A 40 -9.85 22.33 -8.70
CA ASN A 40 -10.06 20.90 -8.49
C ASN A 40 -8.72 20.15 -8.40
N GLU A 41 -7.75 20.60 -9.18
CA GLU A 41 -6.41 20.03 -9.26
C GLU A 41 -5.67 20.19 -7.93
N ALA A 42 -5.69 21.39 -7.33
CA ALA A 42 -5.07 21.63 -6.02
C ALA A 42 -5.80 20.87 -4.90
N LEU A 43 -7.14 20.83 -4.95
CA LEU A 43 -7.95 20.05 -4.02
C LEU A 43 -7.60 18.56 -4.02
N GLN A 44 -7.48 17.97 -5.20
CA GLN A 44 -7.11 16.56 -5.39
C GLN A 44 -5.73 16.26 -4.80
N VAL A 45 -4.76 17.14 -5.07
CA VAL A 45 -3.40 17.05 -4.53
C VAL A 45 -3.39 17.18 -3.01
N LEU A 46 -4.11 18.14 -2.44
CA LEU A 46 -4.17 18.32 -0.98
C LEU A 46 -4.85 17.15 -0.26
N ALA A 47 -5.87 16.55 -0.86
CA ALA A 47 -6.55 15.39 -0.31
C ALA A 47 -5.84 14.06 -0.56
N GLY A 48 -4.73 14.06 -1.32
CA GLY A 48 -4.06 12.83 -1.72
C GLY A 48 -4.93 11.89 -2.55
N CYS A 49 -5.84 12.43 -3.37
CA CYS A 49 -6.76 11.60 -4.16
C CYS A 49 -6.67 11.93 -5.66
N PRO A 50 -6.45 10.93 -6.53
CA PRO A 50 -6.49 11.13 -7.97
C PRO A 50 -7.90 11.50 -8.43
N SER A 51 -8.02 12.08 -9.61
CA SER A 51 -9.32 12.46 -10.15
C SER A 51 -10.16 11.22 -10.49
N LEU A 52 -11.47 11.28 -10.22
CA LEU A 52 -12.37 10.12 -10.40
C LEU A 52 -12.42 9.62 -11.85
N ASP A 53 -12.30 10.50 -12.85
CA ASP A 53 -12.28 10.13 -14.25
C ASP A 53 -11.04 9.32 -14.64
N ILE A 54 -9.85 9.68 -14.13
CA ILE A 54 -8.62 8.88 -14.32
C ILE A 54 -8.80 7.51 -13.66
N LYS A 55 -9.23 7.49 -12.40
CA LYS A 55 -9.40 6.24 -11.64
C LYS A 55 -10.39 5.29 -12.31
N ILE A 56 -11.53 5.79 -12.78
CA ILE A 56 -12.56 4.95 -13.41
C ILE A 56 -12.10 4.44 -14.77
N ALA A 57 -11.43 5.26 -15.58
CA ALA A 57 -10.90 4.83 -16.87
C ALA A 57 -9.93 3.65 -16.72
N GLU A 58 -8.96 3.80 -15.82
CA GLU A 58 -7.96 2.77 -15.52
C GLU A 58 -8.58 1.52 -14.88
N GLU A 59 -9.55 1.68 -13.97
CA GLU A 59 -10.24 0.54 -13.33
C GLU A 59 -11.04 -0.29 -14.37
N ILE A 60 -11.65 0.35 -15.38
CA ILE A 60 -12.38 -0.37 -16.43
C ILE A 60 -11.42 -1.19 -17.30
N GLU A 61 -10.29 -0.60 -17.67
CA GLU A 61 -9.26 -1.28 -18.45
C GLU A 61 -8.70 -2.49 -17.70
N VAL A 62 -8.27 -2.30 -16.45
CA VAL A 62 -7.69 -3.38 -15.65
C VAL A 62 -8.71 -4.48 -15.37
N LEU A 63 -9.98 -4.16 -15.11
CA LEU A 63 -11.03 -5.17 -14.91
C LEU A 63 -11.28 -5.98 -16.18
N THR A 64 -11.13 -5.38 -17.36
CA THR A 64 -11.28 -6.09 -18.64
C THR A 64 -10.12 -7.09 -18.81
N ARG A 65 -8.89 -6.66 -18.55
CA ARG A 65 -7.70 -7.53 -18.61
C ARG A 65 -7.75 -8.64 -17.54
N ILE A 66 -8.19 -8.33 -16.31
CA ILE A 66 -8.38 -9.34 -15.25
C ILE A 66 -9.42 -10.40 -15.65
N LYS A 67 -10.52 -9.99 -16.31
CA LYS A 67 -11.50 -10.93 -16.82
C LYS A 67 -10.92 -11.83 -17.92
N GLN A 68 -10.03 -11.30 -18.75
CA GLN A 68 -9.35 -12.05 -19.80
C GLN A 68 -8.44 -13.12 -19.19
N VAL A 69 -7.50 -12.75 -18.30
CA VAL A 69 -6.57 -13.70 -17.67
C VAL A 69 -7.28 -14.79 -16.87
N ARG A 70 -8.45 -14.53 -16.31
CA ARG A 70 -9.24 -15.56 -15.60
C ARG A 70 -10.01 -16.51 -16.52
N ARG A 71 -10.21 -16.15 -17.79
CA ARG A 71 -11.04 -16.92 -18.75
C ARG A 71 -10.24 -17.60 -19.85
N GLU A 72 -9.06 -17.08 -20.16
CA GLU A 72 -8.19 -17.58 -21.21
C GLU A 72 -6.99 -18.25 -20.57
N GLN A 73 -6.75 -19.52 -20.92
CA GLN A 73 -5.61 -20.28 -20.42
C GLN A 73 -4.29 -19.76 -20.99
N GLU A 74 -4.32 -19.27 -22.22
CA GLU A 74 -3.16 -18.77 -22.94
C GLU A 74 -3.48 -17.41 -23.58
N ILE A 75 -2.59 -16.45 -23.41
CA ILE A 75 -2.73 -15.08 -23.92
C ILE A 75 -1.42 -14.70 -24.59
N GLY A 76 -1.45 -14.55 -25.91
CA GLY A 76 -0.26 -14.16 -26.69
C GLY A 76 0.89 -15.15 -26.60
N GLY A 77 0.62 -16.46 -26.49
CA GLY A 77 1.65 -17.49 -26.34
C GLY A 77 1.99 -17.85 -24.89
N LEU A 78 1.52 -17.06 -23.91
CA LEU A 78 1.89 -17.22 -22.51
C LEU A 78 0.74 -17.78 -21.67
N ILE A 79 1.08 -18.66 -20.72
CA ILE A 79 0.10 -19.28 -19.83
C ILE A 79 -0.39 -18.24 -18.81
N SER A 80 -1.70 -18.12 -18.66
CA SER A 80 -2.29 -17.33 -17.59
C SER A 80 -2.25 -18.09 -16.26
N PHE A 81 -1.50 -17.56 -15.30
CA PHE A 81 -1.44 -18.09 -13.95
C PHE A 81 -2.78 -18.00 -13.20
N ASP A 82 -3.63 -17.03 -13.55
CA ASP A 82 -4.93 -16.80 -12.93
C ASP A 82 -6.10 -17.46 -13.67
N TYR A 83 -5.84 -18.29 -14.68
CA TYR A 83 -6.88 -18.98 -15.43
C TYR A 83 -7.74 -19.84 -14.49
N GLU A 84 -9.04 -19.55 -14.42
CA GLU A 84 -9.98 -20.24 -13.53
C GLU A 84 -10.76 -21.32 -14.29
N LEU A 85 -10.73 -22.55 -13.77
CA LEU A 85 -11.53 -23.64 -14.30
C LEU A 85 -13.00 -23.47 -13.93
N LYS A 86 -13.90 -23.86 -14.83
CA LYS A 86 -15.36 -23.88 -14.60
C LYS A 86 -15.78 -25.09 -13.77
N ILE A 87 -15.27 -25.18 -12.55
CA ILE A 87 -15.49 -26.30 -11.62
C ILE A 87 -16.57 -25.91 -10.58
N LYS A 88 -17.41 -26.87 -10.22
CA LYS A 88 -18.43 -26.65 -9.20
C LYS A 88 -17.79 -26.60 -7.80
N PRO A 89 -18.29 -25.77 -6.87
CA PRO A 89 -17.67 -25.62 -5.54
C PRO A 89 -17.43 -26.92 -4.79
N TRP A 90 -18.33 -27.90 -4.88
CA TRP A 90 -18.22 -29.20 -4.19
C TRP A 90 -17.20 -30.17 -4.81
N GLN A 91 -16.65 -29.86 -5.98
CA GLN A 91 -15.57 -30.66 -6.60
C GLN A 91 -14.18 -30.18 -6.15
N LEU A 92 -14.10 -29.04 -5.45
CA LEU A 92 -12.85 -28.51 -4.93
C LEU A 92 -12.49 -29.23 -3.63
N ILE A 93 -11.26 -29.71 -3.57
CA ILE A 93 -10.74 -30.47 -2.43
C ILE A 93 -9.83 -29.61 -1.57
N ARG A 94 -9.75 -29.97 -0.28
CA ARG A 94 -8.79 -29.44 0.68
C ARG A 94 -7.59 -30.39 0.74
N ILE A 95 -6.39 -29.85 0.57
CA ILE A 95 -5.15 -30.55 0.87
C ILE A 95 -4.66 -30.06 2.23
N ARG A 96 -4.50 -30.98 3.18
CA ARG A 96 -3.93 -30.67 4.50
C ARG A 96 -2.41 -30.66 4.41
N TRP A 97 -1.80 -29.93 5.34
CA TRP A 97 -0.36 -29.85 5.51
C TRP A 97 -0.05 -29.79 7.00
N GLU A 98 1.15 -30.20 7.38
CA GLU A 98 1.57 -30.34 8.77
C GLU A 98 2.83 -29.50 9.05
N PHE A 99 3.23 -29.37 10.31
CA PHE A 99 4.50 -28.74 10.66
C PHE A 99 5.63 -29.74 10.42
N PHE A 100 6.73 -29.29 9.82
CA PHE A 100 7.90 -30.14 9.63
C PHE A 100 8.60 -30.41 10.96
N GLU A 101 8.89 -31.69 11.24
CA GLU A 101 9.70 -32.13 12.39
C GLU A 101 10.94 -32.90 11.90
N GLU A 102 12.12 -32.64 12.46
CA GLU A 102 13.39 -33.18 11.96
C GLU A 102 13.57 -34.71 12.06
N GLN A 103 12.65 -35.42 12.70
CA GLN A 103 12.71 -36.88 12.85
C GLN A 103 12.22 -37.66 11.62
N GLU A 104 11.78 -36.97 10.56
CA GLU A 104 11.32 -37.62 9.34
C GLU A 104 12.48 -38.26 8.55
N ASN A 105 12.50 -39.59 8.54
CA ASN A 105 13.38 -40.39 7.69
C ASN A 105 12.67 -40.76 6.38
N GLY A 106 13.45 -41.01 5.32
CA GLY A 106 12.93 -41.35 4.00
C GLY A 106 13.11 -40.23 2.98
N HIS A 107 12.18 -40.14 2.04
CA HIS A 107 12.22 -39.19 0.94
C HIS A 107 11.68 -37.83 1.37
N LEU A 108 12.56 -36.81 1.38
CA LEU A 108 12.20 -35.43 1.66
C LEU A 108 12.57 -34.55 0.48
N ILE A 109 11.65 -33.70 0.03
CA ILE A 109 11.90 -32.72 -1.02
C ILE A 109 11.65 -31.32 -0.46
N PHE A 110 12.69 -30.51 -0.45
CA PHE A 110 12.57 -29.10 -0.06
C PHE A 110 12.37 -28.25 -1.32
N THR A 111 11.49 -27.27 -1.24
CA THR A 111 11.16 -26.37 -2.36
C THR A 111 11.25 -24.92 -1.93
N ASP A 112 11.70 -24.05 -2.82
CA ASP A 112 11.75 -22.61 -2.57
C ASP A 112 11.56 -21.78 -3.86
N GLY A 113 11.03 -20.57 -3.70
CA GLY A 113 10.89 -19.56 -4.74
C GLY A 113 11.53 -18.24 -4.34
N SER A 114 12.42 -17.72 -5.17
CA SER A 114 13.17 -16.50 -4.88
C SER A 114 12.91 -15.39 -5.90
N LYS A 115 12.93 -14.13 -5.43
CA LYS A 115 12.97 -12.94 -6.29
C LYS A 115 14.00 -11.95 -5.77
N ILE A 116 15.00 -11.63 -6.60
CA ILE A 116 16.08 -10.69 -6.28
C ILE A 116 16.29 -9.78 -7.49
N ASP A 117 16.35 -8.47 -7.27
CA ASP A 117 16.56 -7.46 -8.32
C ASP A 117 15.65 -7.66 -9.55
N ASP A 118 14.37 -7.86 -9.27
CA ASP A 118 13.30 -8.21 -10.22
C ASP A 118 13.42 -9.55 -10.94
N LYS A 119 14.53 -10.28 -10.83
CA LYS A 119 14.66 -11.61 -11.42
C LYS A 119 14.07 -12.68 -10.53
N VAL A 120 13.50 -13.72 -11.13
CA VAL A 120 12.72 -14.75 -10.42
C VAL A 120 13.25 -16.14 -10.72
N GLY A 121 13.41 -16.94 -9.67
CA GLY A 121 13.86 -18.34 -9.78
C GLY A 121 13.12 -19.23 -8.79
N CYS A 122 13.03 -20.51 -9.11
CA CYS A 122 12.55 -21.51 -8.16
C CYS A 122 13.34 -22.80 -8.27
N ALA A 123 13.31 -23.60 -7.20
CA ALA A 123 14.03 -24.85 -7.16
C ALA A 123 13.37 -25.87 -6.25
N PHE A 124 13.75 -27.13 -6.44
CA PHE A 124 13.56 -28.17 -5.44
C PHE A 124 14.84 -29.00 -5.29
N VAL A 125 15.00 -29.59 -4.10
CA VAL A 125 16.08 -30.52 -3.79
C VAL A 125 15.52 -31.75 -3.07
N HIS A 126 15.87 -32.92 -3.57
CA HIS A 126 15.45 -34.23 -3.07
C HIS A 126 16.56 -34.87 -2.24
N TYR A 127 16.19 -35.25 -1.03
CA TYR A 127 17.01 -35.98 -0.08
C TYR A 127 16.41 -37.35 0.23
N TYR A 128 17.28 -38.32 0.48
CA TYR A 128 16.92 -39.58 1.14
C TYR A 128 17.80 -39.77 2.37
N ASN A 129 17.18 -39.84 3.56
CA ASN A 129 17.91 -39.95 4.84
C ASN A 129 19.05 -38.92 4.96
N LYS A 130 18.74 -37.65 4.68
CA LYS A 130 19.68 -36.50 4.72
C LYS A 130 20.81 -36.53 3.68
N MET A 131 20.83 -37.50 2.76
CA MET A 131 21.74 -37.50 1.61
C MET A 131 21.07 -36.83 0.41
N GLU A 132 21.71 -35.78 -0.14
CA GLU A 132 21.23 -35.10 -1.35
C GLU A 132 21.30 -36.07 -2.52
N LEU A 133 20.16 -36.35 -3.15
CA LEU A 133 20.09 -37.25 -4.30
C LEU A 133 20.03 -36.49 -5.62
N GLN A 134 19.18 -35.47 -5.69
CA GLN A 134 18.94 -34.72 -6.91
C GLN A 134 18.37 -33.34 -6.62
N PHE A 135 18.60 -32.38 -7.52
CA PHE A 135 17.95 -31.08 -7.49
C PHE A 135 17.60 -30.61 -8.89
N GLN A 136 16.65 -29.67 -8.99
CA GLN A 136 16.37 -28.94 -10.22
C GLN A 136 16.11 -27.47 -9.92
N GLN A 137 16.45 -26.64 -10.90
CA GLN A 137 16.39 -25.19 -10.84
C GLN A 137 15.73 -24.64 -12.11
N TYR A 138 14.82 -23.69 -11.92
CA TYR A 138 14.06 -23.08 -12.99
C TYR A 138 14.11 -21.57 -12.87
N LYS A 139 14.50 -20.90 -13.95
CA LYS A 139 14.35 -19.48 -14.11
C LYS A 139 12.95 -19.17 -14.60
N LEU A 140 12.27 -18.29 -13.87
CA LEU A 140 11.00 -17.72 -14.29
C LEU A 140 11.27 -16.39 -14.98
N ASP A 141 10.31 -15.93 -15.78
CA ASP A 141 10.34 -14.56 -16.32
C ASP A 141 10.40 -13.51 -15.19
N ASP A 142 11.21 -12.46 -15.40
CA ASP A 142 11.49 -11.42 -14.40
C ASP A 142 10.22 -10.65 -13.98
N ALA A 143 9.20 -10.59 -14.84
CA ALA A 143 7.95 -9.97 -14.46
C ALA A 143 7.23 -10.75 -13.35
N ASN A 144 7.46 -12.06 -13.21
CA ASN A 144 6.72 -12.95 -12.32
C ASN A 144 6.91 -12.62 -10.83
N THR A 145 6.06 -13.19 -9.98
CA THR A 145 6.09 -12.92 -8.53
C THR A 145 6.73 -14.08 -7.76
N VAL A 146 7.30 -13.81 -6.59
CA VAL A 146 7.77 -14.85 -5.65
C VAL A 146 6.71 -15.93 -5.45
N TYR A 147 5.46 -15.51 -5.23
CA TYR A 147 4.34 -16.44 -5.04
C TYR A 147 4.13 -17.38 -6.24
N MET A 148 4.35 -16.93 -7.47
CA MET A 148 4.28 -17.80 -8.65
C MET A 148 5.45 -18.79 -8.67
N ALA A 149 6.66 -18.33 -8.31
CA ALA A 149 7.84 -19.18 -8.18
C ALA A 149 7.64 -20.30 -7.15
N GLU A 150 7.08 -19.99 -5.98
CA GLU A 150 6.76 -20.94 -4.93
C GLU A 150 5.77 -22.02 -5.38
N VAL A 151 4.67 -21.61 -6.01
CA VAL A 151 3.67 -22.53 -6.56
C VAL A 151 4.30 -23.42 -7.63
N THR A 152 5.14 -22.86 -8.50
CA THR A 152 5.87 -23.61 -9.52
C THR A 152 6.88 -24.58 -8.89
N ALA A 153 7.59 -24.20 -7.83
CA ALA A 153 8.54 -25.07 -7.13
C ALA A 153 7.86 -26.36 -6.64
N ILE A 154 6.71 -26.20 -5.96
CA ILE A 154 5.89 -27.33 -5.48
C ILE A 154 5.36 -28.15 -6.65
N GLN A 155 4.86 -27.50 -7.72
CA GLN A 155 4.37 -28.20 -8.90
C GLN A 155 5.46 -29.09 -9.52
N ARG A 156 6.67 -28.55 -9.70
CA ARG A 156 7.81 -29.26 -10.27
C ARG A 156 8.30 -30.39 -9.37
N ALA A 157 8.31 -30.19 -8.06
CA ALA A 157 8.61 -31.24 -7.09
C ALA A 157 7.61 -32.41 -7.19
N ILE A 158 6.32 -32.13 -7.27
CA ILE A 158 5.28 -33.15 -7.43
C ILE A 158 5.43 -33.88 -8.76
N ASP A 159 5.66 -33.16 -9.86
CA ASP A 159 5.89 -33.75 -11.18
C ASP A 159 7.09 -34.71 -11.15
N TYR A 160 8.18 -34.31 -10.47
CA TYR A 160 9.36 -35.16 -10.27
C TYR A 160 9.05 -36.41 -9.45
N VAL A 161 8.31 -36.29 -8.35
CA VAL A 161 7.89 -37.43 -7.51
C VAL A 161 7.08 -38.44 -8.33
N ILE A 162 6.09 -37.94 -9.07
CA ILE A 162 5.22 -38.79 -9.90
C ILE A 162 6.04 -39.48 -10.99
N ALA A 163 6.88 -38.74 -11.72
CA ALA A 163 7.72 -39.29 -12.78
C ALA A 163 8.73 -40.33 -12.26
N SER A 164 9.25 -40.12 -11.05
CA SER A 164 10.22 -41.03 -10.41
C SER A 164 9.57 -42.21 -9.70
N GLY A 165 8.23 -42.22 -9.56
CA GLY A 165 7.51 -43.30 -8.89
C GLY A 165 7.82 -43.44 -7.39
N LEU A 166 8.24 -42.36 -6.72
CA LEU A 166 8.65 -42.40 -5.32
C LEU A 166 7.48 -42.74 -4.38
N VAL A 167 7.79 -43.33 -3.23
CA VAL A 167 6.80 -43.75 -2.24
C VAL A 167 7.05 -43.08 -0.91
N ASN A 168 5.98 -42.57 -0.28
CA ASN A 168 5.98 -41.86 0.98
C ASN A 168 6.96 -40.69 0.96
N VAL A 169 6.63 -39.65 0.20
CA VAL A 169 7.46 -38.45 0.05
C VAL A 169 6.89 -37.29 0.88
N GLY A 170 7.73 -36.66 1.68
CA GLY A 170 7.45 -35.36 2.29
C GLY A 170 7.93 -34.21 1.42
N ILE A 171 7.05 -33.30 1.03
CA ILE A 171 7.42 -32.03 0.38
C ILE A 171 7.38 -30.94 1.45
N VAL A 172 8.51 -30.28 1.66
CA VAL A 172 8.72 -29.27 2.69
C VAL A 172 8.90 -27.90 2.01
N THR A 173 8.12 -26.91 2.45
CA THR A 173 8.17 -25.53 1.94
C THR A 173 8.00 -24.54 3.08
N ASP A 174 8.63 -23.38 2.99
CA ASP A 174 8.36 -22.26 3.91
C ASP A 174 7.25 -21.31 3.42
N SER A 175 6.75 -21.54 2.20
CA SER A 175 5.69 -20.75 1.57
C SER A 175 4.31 -21.05 2.14
N ARG A 176 4.05 -20.50 3.33
CA ARG A 176 2.75 -20.61 4.01
C ARG A 176 1.59 -20.15 3.13
N SER A 177 1.79 -19.13 2.30
CA SER A 177 0.76 -18.65 1.37
C SER A 177 0.33 -19.72 0.37
N THR A 178 1.27 -20.52 -0.13
CA THR A 178 0.98 -21.58 -1.09
C THR A 178 0.22 -22.72 -0.42
N LEU A 179 0.65 -23.13 0.78
CA LEU A 179 -0.03 -24.15 1.57
C LEU A 179 -1.46 -23.75 1.96
N GLN A 180 -1.68 -22.50 2.38
CA GLN A 180 -3.02 -21.97 2.68
C GLN A 180 -3.95 -22.03 1.46
N ILE A 181 -3.41 -21.86 0.25
CA ILE A 181 -4.19 -21.92 -0.99
C ILE A 181 -4.50 -23.38 -1.37
N LEU A 182 -3.59 -24.30 -1.11
CA LEU A 182 -3.85 -25.75 -1.24
C LEU A 182 -4.89 -26.25 -0.22
N GLU A 183 -4.94 -25.63 0.95
CA GLU A 183 -5.96 -25.92 1.97
C GLU A 183 -7.34 -25.33 1.64
N SER A 184 -7.38 -24.20 0.92
CA SER A 184 -8.60 -23.48 0.57
C SER A 184 -9.52 -24.25 -0.38
N VAL A 185 -10.83 -24.31 -0.11
CA VAL A 185 -11.84 -24.97 -0.98
C VAL A 185 -12.52 -24.00 -1.96
N ILE A 186 -12.00 -22.80 -2.14
CA ILE A 186 -12.58 -21.78 -3.03
C ILE A 186 -11.73 -21.45 -4.25
N ASP A 187 -10.46 -21.87 -4.26
CA ASP A 187 -9.54 -21.56 -5.35
C ASP A 187 -9.82 -22.41 -6.59
N ARG A 188 -9.99 -21.75 -7.74
CA ARG A 188 -10.32 -22.39 -9.02
C ARG A 188 -9.20 -22.27 -10.05
N ARG A 189 -8.05 -21.69 -9.69
CA ARG A 189 -6.94 -21.51 -10.63
C ARG A 189 -6.44 -22.86 -11.11
N ALA A 190 -6.27 -23.00 -12.42
CA ALA A 190 -5.97 -24.28 -13.06
C ALA A 190 -4.71 -24.93 -12.48
N ILE A 191 -3.65 -24.14 -12.25
CA ILE A 191 -2.40 -24.61 -11.64
C ILE A 191 -2.60 -25.18 -10.22
N ILE A 192 -3.46 -24.54 -9.40
CA ILE A 192 -3.75 -24.98 -8.04
C ILE A 192 -4.59 -26.26 -8.07
N VAL A 193 -5.60 -26.32 -8.94
CA VAL A 193 -6.43 -27.51 -9.11
C VAL A 193 -5.62 -28.69 -9.65
N ASP A 194 -4.67 -28.45 -10.57
CA ASP A 194 -3.74 -29.46 -11.08
C ASP A 194 -2.89 -30.04 -9.94
N ILE A 195 -2.25 -29.20 -9.13
CA ILE A 195 -1.47 -29.63 -7.96
C ILE A 195 -2.32 -30.48 -7.02
N LYS A 196 -3.52 -30.00 -6.65
CA LYS A 196 -4.45 -30.73 -5.77
C LYS A 196 -4.85 -32.08 -6.35
N THR A 197 -5.17 -32.12 -7.64
CA THR A 197 -5.58 -33.35 -8.32
C THR A 197 -4.43 -34.35 -8.34
N LYS A 198 -3.21 -33.91 -8.63
CA LYS A 198 -2.00 -34.75 -8.60
C LYS A 198 -1.76 -35.34 -7.21
N LEU A 199 -1.84 -34.53 -6.16
CA LEU A 199 -1.69 -34.99 -4.78
C LEU A 199 -2.75 -36.01 -4.38
N GLN A 200 -4.01 -35.84 -4.80
CA GLN A 200 -5.10 -36.76 -4.45
C GLN A 200 -5.06 -38.08 -5.26
N THR A 201 -4.70 -38.00 -6.53
CA THR A 201 -4.76 -39.17 -7.45
C THR A 201 -3.51 -40.05 -7.38
N TYR A 202 -2.39 -39.51 -6.89
CA TYR A 202 -1.16 -40.26 -6.74
C TYR A 202 -1.25 -41.27 -5.60
N ARG A 203 -1.05 -42.55 -5.91
CA ARG A 203 -1.26 -43.67 -4.98
C ARG A 203 -0.17 -43.81 -3.92
N ASN A 204 1.03 -43.30 -4.17
CA ASN A 204 2.20 -43.60 -3.34
C ASN A 204 2.42 -42.60 -2.18
N ASN A 205 1.41 -41.81 -1.85
CA ASN A 205 1.37 -40.83 -0.75
C ASN A 205 2.41 -39.69 -0.84
N ILE A 206 1.91 -38.45 -0.91
CA ILE A 206 2.72 -37.22 -0.83
C ILE A 206 2.16 -36.39 0.31
N LEU A 207 3.01 -36.09 1.29
CA LEU A 207 2.67 -35.25 2.43
C LEU A 207 3.28 -33.85 2.23
N LEU A 208 2.57 -32.83 2.68
CA LEU A 208 3.03 -31.44 2.62
C LEU A 208 3.36 -30.95 4.02
N TYR A 209 4.54 -30.35 4.17
CA TYR A 209 5.00 -29.80 5.42
C TYR A 209 5.35 -28.33 5.27
N TRP A 210 4.99 -27.55 6.30
CA TRP A 210 5.47 -26.20 6.47
C TRP A 210 6.68 -26.17 7.38
N VAL A 211 7.74 -25.51 6.92
CA VAL A 211 8.90 -25.15 7.75
C VAL A 211 8.96 -23.65 7.91
N LYS A 212 9.51 -23.17 9.03
CA LYS A 212 9.70 -21.74 9.23
C LYS A 212 10.88 -21.26 8.38
N ALA A 213 10.70 -20.15 7.67
CA ALA A 213 11.80 -19.51 6.96
C ALA A 213 12.92 -19.07 7.92
N HIS A 214 14.17 -19.17 7.46
CA HIS A 214 15.38 -18.70 8.16
C HIS A 214 15.65 -19.33 9.54
N THR A 215 15.30 -20.60 9.75
CA THR A 215 15.61 -21.35 10.99
C THR A 215 16.75 -22.35 10.84
N GLU A 216 17.76 -22.09 10.00
CA GLU A 216 18.92 -22.98 9.80
C GLU A 216 18.57 -24.43 9.40
N GLN A 217 17.39 -24.63 8.79
CA GLN A 217 17.02 -25.95 8.27
C GLN A 217 17.82 -26.22 6.99
N TRP A 218 18.82 -27.10 7.08
CA TRP A 218 19.76 -27.42 5.99
C TRP A 218 19.10 -27.65 4.62
N GLY A 219 17.96 -28.36 4.58
CA GLY A 219 17.23 -28.62 3.32
C GLY A 219 16.55 -27.37 2.75
N ASN A 220 15.98 -26.52 3.60
CA ASN A 220 15.35 -25.27 3.17
C ASN A 220 16.40 -24.26 2.69
N GLU A 221 17.52 -24.15 3.42
CA GLU A 221 18.65 -23.29 3.00
C GLU A 221 19.23 -23.74 1.66
N ARG A 222 19.31 -25.05 1.43
CA ARG A 222 19.73 -25.58 0.14
C ARG A 222 18.74 -25.22 -0.96
N ALA A 223 17.44 -25.36 -0.72
CA ALA A 223 16.42 -24.96 -1.70
C ALA A 223 16.48 -23.46 -2.02
N ASP A 224 16.61 -22.59 -1.02
CA ASP A 224 16.78 -21.13 -1.19
C ASP A 224 18.04 -20.79 -1.97
N PHE A 225 19.18 -21.41 -1.64
CA PHE A 225 20.41 -21.26 -2.42
C PHE A 225 20.20 -21.62 -3.89
N LEU A 226 19.52 -22.73 -4.17
CA LEU A 226 19.27 -23.19 -5.53
C LEU A 226 18.30 -22.29 -6.28
N ALA A 227 17.24 -21.79 -5.62
CA ALA A 227 16.28 -20.86 -6.20
C ALA A 227 16.96 -19.53 -6.58
N ARG A 228 17.88 -19.05 -5.73
CA ARG A 228 18.73 -17.88 -6.03
C ARG A 228 19.72 -18.13 -7.15
N SER A 229 20.32 -19.31 -7.20
CA SER A 229 21.22 -19.69 -8.31
C SER A 229 20.47 -19.75 -9.65
N ALA A 230 19.19 -20.16 -9.64
CA ALA A 230 18.36 -20.25 -10.84
C ALA A 230 18.17 -18.88 -11.53
N ILE A 231 18.20 -17.78 -10.77
CA ILE A 231 18.07 -16.41 -11.27
C ILE A 231 19.20 -16.05 -12.26
N GLU A 232 20.39 -16.62 -12.07
CA GLU A 232 21.58 -16.36 -12.88
C GLU A 232 21.58 -17.07 -14.24
N LYS A 233 20.64 -18.02 -14.48
CA LYS A 233 20.53 -18.69 -15.78
C LYS A 233 20.22 -17.68 -16.89
N ASP A 234 20.78 -17.89 -18.08
CA ASP A 234 20.50 -17.00 -19.22
C ASP A 234 19.11 -17.25 -19.84
N LEU A 235 18.67 -18.51 -19.84
CA LEU A 235 17.42 -18.94 -20.47
C LEU A 235 16.28 -18.98 -19.45
N ILE A 236 15.11 -18.48 -19.86
CA ILE A 236 13.85 -18.57 -19.10
C ILE A 236 13.24 -19.95 -19.34
N ASP A 237 12.96 -20.69 -18.26
CA ASP A 237 12.34 -22.03 -18.33
C ASP A 237 10.82 -21.97 -18.21
N VAL A 238 10.29 -20.98 -17.50
CA VAL A 238 8.87 -20.84 -17.21
C VAL A 238 8.44 -19.39 -17.39
N GLU A 239 7.44 -19.18 -18.24
CA GLU A 239 6.91 -17.86 -18.52
C GLU A 239 5.39 -17.85 -18.34
N PHE A 240 4.92 -16.96 -17.47
CA PHE A 240 3.50 -16.70 -17.25
C PHE A 240 3.13 -15.31 -17.74
N PHE A 241 1.92 -15.18 -18.27
CA PHE A 241 1.31 -13.88 -18.50
C PHE A 241 1.12 -13.13 -17.17
N GLN A 242 1.05 -11.80 -17.24
CA GLN A 242 0.85 -10.93 -16.07
C GLN A 242 -0.39 -11.35 -15.25
N SER A 243 -0.18 -11.65 -13.97
CA SER A 243 -1.26 -11.96 -13.02
C SER A 243 -2.19 -10.77 -12.79
N ALA A 244 -3.40 -11.04 -12.32
CA ALA A 244 -4.37 -10.05 -11.90
C ALA A 244 -3.81 -9.07 -10.86
N ARG A 245 -2.89 -9.51 -10.00
CA ARG A 245 -2.20 -8.63 -9.03
C ARG A 245 -1.23 -7.70 -9.73
N GLN A 246 -0.40 -8.21 -10.64
CA GLN A 246 0.52 -7.38 -11.44
C GLN A 246 -0.24 -6.36 -12.28
N LEU A 247 -1.35 -6.76 -12.92
CA LEU A 247 -2.23 -5.86 -13.67
C LEU A 247 -2.79 -4.73 -12.79
N ARG A 248 -3.20 -5.02 -11.54
CA ARG A 248 -3.65 -3.99 -10.59
C ARG A 248 -2.53 -3.05 -10.17
N ASN A 249 -1.34 -3.57 -9.93
CA ASN A 249 -0.18 -2.76 -9.56
C ASN A 249 0.20 -1.80 -10.70
N ALA A 250 0.27 -2.31 -11.93
CA ALA A 250 0.52 -1.50 -13.12
C ALA A 250 -0.57 -0.44 -13.32
N SER A 251 -1.85 -0.79 -13.17
CA SER A 251 -2.96 0.17 -13.26
C SER A 251 -2.86 1.26 -12.18
N ASN A 252 -2.51 0.92 -10.94
CA ASN A 252 -2.29 1.91 -9.88
C ASN A 252 -1.12 2.85 -10.20
N GLN A 253 -0.07 2.34 -10.83
CA GLN A 253 1.04 3.15 -11.31
C GLN A 253 0.59 4.09 -12.43
N ASN A 254 -0.14 3.59 -13.44
CA ASN A 254 -0.71 4.40 -14.51
C ASN A 254 -1.62 5.51 -13.97
N ILE A 255 -2.47 5.22 -12.97
CA ILE A 255 -3.30 6.23 -12.31
C ILE A 255 -2.42 7.35 -11.73
N ARG A 256 -1.31 7.01 -11.05
CA ARG A 256 -0.39 7.99 -10.48
C ARG A 256 0.32 8.79 -11.56
N GLU A 257 0.79 8.17 -12.62
CA GLU A 257 1.48 8.83 -13.75
C GLU A 257 0.54 9.77 -14.51
N ASN A 258 -0.69 9.32 -14.80
CA ASN A 258 -1.73 10.14 -15.43
C ASN A 258 -2.14 11.31 -14.53
N TRP A 259 -2.24 11.08 -13.23
CA TRP A 259 -2.53 12.13 -12.26
C TRP A 259 -1.38 13.14 -12.16
N GLN A 260 -0.13 12.67 -12.10
CA GLN A 260 1.06 13.53 -12.11
C GLN A 260 1.13 14.35 -13.39
N THR A 261 0.90 13.75 -14.55
CA THR A 261 0.90 14.44 -15.84
C THR A 261 -0.15 15.55 -15.87
N ARG A 262 -1.37 15.25 -15.41
CA ARG A 262 -2.45 16.25 -15.29
C ARG A 262 -2.08 17.37 -14.32
N TRP A 263 -1.43 17.03 -13.21
CA TRP A 263 -0.98 17.99 -12.22
C TRP A 263 0.09 18.91 -12.80
N SER A 264 1.19 18.35 -13.32
CA SER A 264 2.31 19.07 -13.93
C SER A 264 1.85 20.03 -15.02
N ASN A 265 0.94 19.59 -15.90
CA ASN A 265 0.46 20.39 -17.03
C ASN A 265 -0.66 21.39 -16.68
N SER A 266 -1.24 21.33 -15.47
CA SER A 266 -2.30 22.25 -15.09
C SER A 266 -1.78 23.69 -14.95
N ARG A 267 -2.49 24.65 -15.55
CA ARG A 267 -2.26 26.09 -15.34
C ARG A 267 -2.81 26.58 -14.00
N LYS A 268 -3.51 25.73 -13.25
CA LYS A 268 -4.11 26.05 -11.95
C LYS A 268 -3.27 25.48 -10.81
N GLY A 269 -3.35 26.10 -9.63
CA GLY A 269 -2.64 25.63 -8.44
C GLY A 269 -1.12 25.85 -8.50
N ILE A 270 -0.64 26.82 -9.29
CA ILE A 270 0.78 27.15 -9.46
C ILE A 270 1.46 27.36 -8.09
N TRP A 271 0.81 28.09 -7.19
CA TRP A 271 1.29 28.29 -5.84
C TRP A 271 1.40 26.96 -5.06
N THR A 272 0.37 26.12 -5.11
CA THR A 272 0.36 24.79 -4.47
C THR A 272 1.47 23.88 -5.00
N LYS A 273 1.83 23.98 -6.29
CA LYS A 273 2.97 23.22 -6.88
C LYS A 273 4.31 23.55 -6.23
N THR A 274 4.48 24.78 -5.71
CA THR A 274 5.73 25.16 -5.04
C THR A 274 6.00 24.35 -3.77
N PHE A 275 4.95 23.82 -3.15
CA PHE A 275 5.03 22.89 -2.01
C PHE A 275 4.93 21.44 -2.46
N TYR A 276 4.15 21.20 -3.51
CA TYR A 276 3.68 19.88 -3.89
C TYR A 276 3.89 19.65 -5.38
N GLU A 277 5.14 19.47 -5.77
CA GLU A 277 5.50 19.16 -7.17
C GLU A 277 5.01 17.76 -7.57
N LYS A 278 5.18 16.78 -6.68
CA LYS A 278 4.76 15.38 -6.90
C LYS A 278 3.44 15.06 -6.22
N VAL A 279 2.56 14.35 -6.93
CA VAL A 279 1.32 13.81 -6.38
C VAL A 279 1.62 12.63 -5.45
N ASP A 280 0.84 12.48 -4.39
CA ASP A 280 0.99 11.38 -3.43
C ASP A 280 -0.38 11.03 -2.86
N ILE A 281 -0.63 9.73 -2.66
CA ILE A 281 -1.86 9.21 -2.07
C ILE A 281 -1.83 9.19 -0.54
N ASN A 282 -0.65 9.29 0.07
CA ASN A 282 -0.45 9.20 1.52
C ASN A 282 -0.51 10.56 2.24
N ARG A 283 -1.11 11.57 1.60
CA ARG A 283 -1.10 12.93 2.12
C ARG A 283 -2.07 13.09 3.27
N ILE A 284 -1.56 13.65 4.37
CA ILE A 284 -2.33 13.92 5.58
C ILE A 284 -2.81 15.37 5.54
N CYS A 285 -4.11 15.57 5.78
CA CYS A 285 -4.76 16.86 5.62
C CYS A 285 -4.27 17.89 6.66
N GLY A 286 -3.88 19.07 6.19
CA GLY A 286 -3.70 20.25 7.04
C GLY A 286 -5.02 20.79 7.61
N ASN A 287 -4.95 21.69 8.58
CA ASN A 287 -6.13 22.40 9.07
C ASN A 287 -6.57 23.52 8.09
N PHE A 288 -7.77 24.08 8.33
CA PHE A 288 -8.38 25.12 7.47
C PHE A 288 -7.42 26.27 7.14
N TYR A 289 -6.73 26.81 8.14
CA TYR A 289 -5.81 27.94 7.98
C TYR A 289 -4.52 27.56 7.24
N PHE A 290 -4.00 26.36 7.48
CA PHE A 290 -2.82 25.86 6.77
C PHE A 290 -3.13 25.62 5.28
N ASN A 291 -4.31 25.12 4.96
CA ASN A 291 -4.68 24.87 3.56
C ASN A 291 -4.99 26.17 2.78
N GLN A 292 -5.38 27.26 3.45
CA GLN A 292 -5.41 28.59 2.81
C GLN A 292 -4.03 29.05 2.36
N VAL A 293 -3.02 28.85 3.22
CA VAL A 293 -1.63 29.10 2.87
C VAL A 293 -1.20 28.24 1.70
N LEU A 294 -1.46 26.93 1.72
CA LEU A 294 -1.04 26.02 0.65
C LEU A 294 -1.73 26.27 -0.70
N THR A 295 -2.96 26.80 -0.67
CA THR A 295 -3.75 27.08 -1.88
C THR A 295 -3.55 28.48 -2.43
N GLY A 296 -3.00 29.39 -1.62
CA GLY A 296 -2.91 30.79 -1.97
C GLY A 296 -4.26 31.52 -1.90
N GLN A 297 -5.29 30.85 -1.37
CA GLN A 297 -6.67 31.35 -1.33
C GLN A 297 -7.11 31.47 0.12
N GLY A 298 -6.83 32.62 0.70
CA GLY A 298 -7.13 32.97 2.08
C GLY A 298 -7.52 34.43 2.21
N VAL A 299 -7.49 34.96 3.44
CA VAL A 299 -7.72 36.38 3.74
C VAL A 299 -6.47 37.21 3.35
N PHE A 300 -6.03 37.07 2.10
CA PHE A 300 -4.93 37.83 1.52
C PHE A 300 -5.51 38.90 0.62
N ASP A 301 -5.08 40.15 0.75
CA ASP A 301 -5.67 41.27 0.03
C ASP A 301 -5.46 41.15 -1.49
N SER A 302 -4.44 40.43 -1.97
CA SER A 302 -4.34 40.11 -3.41
C SER A 302 -5.50 39.23 -3.91
N PHE A 303 -5.94 38.27 -3.09
CA PHE A 303 -7.06 37.39 -3.41
C PHE A 303 -8.40 38.11 -3.21
N GLN A 304 -8.52 38.92 -2.15
CA GLN A 304 -9.71 39.71 -1.89
C GLN A 304 -9.91 40.83 -2.93
N ALA A 305 -8.84 41.42 -3.45
CA ALA A 305 -8.89 42.36 -4.56
C ALA A 305 -9.46 41.72 -5.82
N SER A 306 -9.01 40.51 -6.15
CA SER A 306 -9.52 39.78 -7.33
C SER A 306 -10.99 39.32 -7.18
N MET A 307 -11.47 39.07 -5.97
CA MET A 307 -12.82 38.53 -5.72
C MET A 307 -13.84 39.62 -5.33
N PHE A 308 -13.39 40.71 -4.70
CA PHE A 308 -14.23 41.71 -4.03
C PHE A 308 -13.79 43.16 -4.30
N SER A 309 -12.85 43.39 -5.22
CA SER A 309 -12.35 44.73 -5.60
C SER A 309 -11.80 45.56 -4.43
N LYS A 310 -11.22 44.91 -3.41
CA LYS A 310 -10.49 45.56 -2.32
C LYS A 310 -9.10 46.06 -2.76
N PRO A 311 -8.50 47.04 -2.05
CA PRO A 311 -7.09 47.36 -2.25
C PRO A 311 -6.23 46.12 -2.00
N ALA A 312 -5.23 45.90 -2.85
CA ALA A 312 -4.37 44.72 -2.81
C ALA A 312 -3.04 44.95 -2.08
N GLU A 313 -2.81 46.16 -1.60
CA GLU A 313 -1.55 46.61 -1.02
C GLU A 313 -1.33 45.98 0.36
N CYS A 314 -0.15 45.43 0.60
CA CYS A 314 0.21 44.93 1.91
C CYS A 314 0.42 46.09 2.89
N GLN A 315 0.05 45.87 4.15
CA GLN A 315 0.25 46.83 5.24
C GLN A 315 1.73 47.21 5.46
N CYS A 316 2.68 46.44 4.94
CA CYS A 316 4.10 46.81 4.96
C CYS A 316 4.46 47.92 3.96
N GLY A 317 3.57 48.26 3.03
CA GLY A 317 3.74 49.32 2.02
C GLY A 317 4.68 48.99 0.86
N GLN A 318 5.28 47.79 0.82
CA GLN A 318 6.35 47.45 -0.13
C GLN A 318 5.86 46.63 -1.34
N ASN A 319 4.69 45.99 -1.28
CA ASN A 319 4.22 45.08 -2.33
C ASN A 319 2.71 44.77 -2.18
N ILE A 320 2.16 44.08 -3.20
CA ILE A 320 0.84 43.46 -3.13
C ILE A 320 0.84 42.34 -2.07
N GLU A 321 -0.21 42.25 -1.25
CA GLU A 321 -0.38 41.23 -0.21
C GLU A 321 -0.72 39.85 -0.80
N SER A 322 0.25 39.27 -1.50
CA SER A 322 0.20 37.89 -1.95
C SER A 322 0.69 36.94 -0.87
N VAL A 323 0.29 35.67 -0.96
CA VAL A 323 0.77 34.63 -0.04
C VAL A 323 2.29 34.50 -0.10
N SER A 324 2.87 34.60 -1.30
CA SER A 324 4.32 34.63 -1.51
C SER A 324 4.95 35.77 -0.73
N HIS A 325 4.41 36.98 -0.90
CA HIS A 325 4.91 38.16 -0.21
C HIS A 325 4.82 37.99 1.31
N VAL A 326 3.65 37.66 1.86
CA VAL A 326 3.47 37.55 3.32
C VAL A 326 4.35 36.45 3.94
N ILE A 327 4.47 35.30 3.26
CA ILE A 327 5.16 34.12 3.80
C ILE A 327 6.66 34.13 3.56
N LEU A 328 7.16 34.79 2.51
CA LEU A 328 8.57 34.71 2.12
C LEU A 328 9.32 36.03 2.28
N GLU A 329 8.65 37.18 2.14
CA GLU A 329 9.32 38.47 1.91
C GLU A 329 8.92 39.56 2.91
N CYS A 330 7.66 39.63 3.32
CA CYS A 330 7.06 40.75 4.06
C CYS A 330 7.80 41.08 5.35
N GLU A 331 8.22 42.32 5.53
CA GLU A 331 9.05 42.73 6.67
C GLU A 331 8.35 42.55 8.01
N LEU A 332 7.02 42.70 8.05
CA LEU A 332 6.20 42.49 9.25
C LEU A 332 6.28 41.07 9.81
N GLY A 333 6.61 40.08 8.95
CA GLY A 333 6.75 38.68 9.33
C GLY A 333 8.20 38.22 9.57
N ARG A 334 9.19 39.13 9.52
CA ARG A 334 10.63 38.80 9.54
C ARG A 334 11.03 37.96 10.76
N ASP A 335 10.63 38.40 11.95
CA ASP A 335 11.00 37.74 13.21
C ASP A 335 10.40 36.34 13.31
N LEU A 336 9.13 36.20 12.93
CA LEU A 336 8.44 34.90 12.91
C LEU A 336 9.06 33.92 11.90
N ARG A 337 9.54 34.40 10.73
CA ARG A 337 10.24 33.57 9.75
C ARG A 337 11.62 33.13 10.22
N SER A 338 12.33 33.97 10.98
CA SER A 338 13.65 33.64 11.53
C SER A 338 13.62 32.41 12.44
N GLU A 339 12.47 32.15 13.07
CA GLU A 339 12.22 30.99 13.92
C GLU A 339 11.80 29.72 13.15
N TRP A 340 11.64 29.78 11.82
CA TRP A 340 11.24 28.62 11.04
C TRP A 340 12.40 27.65 10.82
N SER A 341 12.12 26.36 10.96
CA SER A 341 13.03 25.32 10.48
C SER A 341 13.34 25.53 9.00
N LYS A 342 14.62 25.41 8.60
CA LYS A 342 15.05 25.42 7.19
C LYS A 342 14.28 24.40 6.31
N SER A 343 13.70 23.35 6.91
CA SER A 343 12.92 22.31 6.25
C SER A 343 11.39 22.53 6.24
N TRP A 344 10.88 23.72 6.58
CA TRP A 344 9.45 23.95 6.77
C TRP A 344 8.56 23.61 5.55
N LYS A 345 9.13 23.67 4.35
CA LYS A 345 8.47 23.30 3.09
C LYS A 345 8.24 21.78 2.91
N ASN A 346 8.95 20.93 3.66
CA ASN A 346 8.91 19.46 3.54
C ASN A 346 8.16 18.78 4.71
N LYS A 347 7.33 19.50 5.47
CA LYS A 347 6.82 19.06 6.77
C LYS A 347 5.51 18.25 6.76
N ASP A 348 5.33 17.38 5.76
CA ASP A 348 4.11 16.57 5.64
C ASP A 348 3.90 15.56 6.80
N LEU A 349 4.88 15.28 7.68
CA LEU A 349 4.72 14.33 8.79
C LEU A 349 4.66 14.95 10.20
N ARG A 350 5.15 16.18 10.41
CA ARG A 350 5.44 16.70 11.77
C ARG A 350 4.39 17.68 12.31
N SER A 351 3.48 18.14 11.47
CA SER A 351 2.51 19.20 11.79
C SER A 351 1.04 18.79 11.62
N ALA A 352 0.77 17.55 11.26
CA ALA A 352 -0.58 16.99 11.20
C ALA A 352 -0.89 16.19 12.47
N ASP A 353 -2.10 16.33 12.99
CA ASP A 353 -2.52 15.60 14.19
C ASP A 353 -2.54 14.10 13.89
N HIS A 354 -1.85 13.31 14.71
CA HIS A 354 -1.81 11.87 14.55
C HIS A 354 -3.18 11.28 14.92
N GLU A 355 -3.76 10.45 14.03
CA GLU A 355 -5.15 9.98 14.12
C GLU A 355 -5.49 9.31 15.46
N ALA A 356 -4.54 8.56 16.03
CA ALA A 356 -4.73 7.91 17.33
C ALA A 356 -4.60 8.86 18.54
N THR A 357 -3.81 9.93 18.46
CA THR A 357 -3.46 10.75 19.63
C THR A 357 -4.10 12.13 19.60
N GLY A 358 -4.57 12.60 18.45
CA GLY A 358 -5.13 13.94 18.26
C GLY A 358 -4.10 15.07 18.34
N PHE A 359 -2.81 14.75 18.41
CA PHE A 359 -1.71 15.71 18.50
C PHE A 359 -0.68 15.44 17.42
N THR A 360 -0.02 16.50 16.96
CA THR A 360 1.12 16.40 16.04
C THR A 360 2.31 15.70 16.71
N PRO A 361 3.15 14.97 15.96
CA PRO A 361 4.38 14.38 16.52
C PRO A 361 5.30 15.39 17.21
N VAL A 362 5.28 16.66 16.80
CA VAL A 362 6.07 17.72 17.46
C VAL A 362 5.44 18.16 18.78
N GLN A 363 4.11 18.25 18.88
CA GLN A 363 3.46 18.52 20.16
C GLN A 363 3.73 17.41 21.17
N MET A 364 3.73 16.16 20.72
CA MET A 364 4.06 15.01 21.57
C MET A 364 5.53 15.03 22.02
N LEU A 365 6.47 15.41 21.16
CA LEU A 365 7.91 15.37 21.51
C LEU A 365 8.41 16.63 22.23
N PHE A 366 7.78 17.78 21.99
CA PHE A 366 8.32 19.07 22.42
C PHE A 366 7.29 19.97 23.14
N GLY A 367 6.07 19.48 23.41
CA GLY A 367 5.06 20.21 24.21
C GLY A 367 4.43 21.42 23.53
N ARG A 368 4.85 21.70 22.30
CA ARG A 368 4.49 22.91 21.54
C ARG A 368 4.21 22.58 20.09
N ALA A 369 3.25 23.28 19.50
CA ALA A 369 3.01 23.22 18.06
C ALA A 369 4.20 23.82 17.31
N LEU A 370 4.50 23.30 16.12
CA LEU A 370 5.40 23.98 15.19
C LEU A 370 4.80 25.35 14.86
N ARG A 371 5.61 26.42 14.87
CA ARG A 371 5.20 27.70 14.28
C ARG A 371 5.08 27.49 12.76
N LEU A 372 3.84 27.39 12.29
CA LEU A 372 3.46 27.28 10.89
C LEU A 372 3.26 28.66 10.27
N PRO A 373 3.39 28.79 8.93
CA PRO A 373 3.17 30.05 8.24
C PRO A 373 1.82 30.70 8.47
N CYS A 374 0.77 29.92 8.74
CA CYS A 374 -0.56 30.45 9.02
C CYS A 374 -0.62 31.34 10.28
N TYR A 375 0.29 31.20 11.24
CA TYR A 375 0.31 32.05 12.45
C TYR A 375 0.78 33.49 12.20
N ILE A 376 1.45 33.75 11.08
CA ILE A 376 1.77 35.13 10.65
C ILE A 376 0.48 35.86 10.25
N LEU A 377 -0.49 35.15 9.68
CA LEU A 377 -1.68 35.73 9.04
C LEU A 377 -2.89 35.80 9.95
N PHE A 378 -3.12 34.77 10.76
CA PHE A 378 -4.34 34.64 11.56
C PHE A 378 -4.10 34.90 13.05
N GLY A 379 -2.88 35.30 13.41
CA GLY A 379 -2.45 35.45 14.79
C GLY A 379 -2.31 34.11 15.52
N ARG A 380 -1.84 34.20 16.76
CA ARG A 380 -1.65 33.08 17.67
C ARG A 380 -2.91 32.88 18.52
N PRO A 381 -3.24 31.67 19.01
CA PRO A 381 -4.05 31.53 20.22
C PRO A 381 -3.32 32.19 21.41
N SER A 382 -4.07 32.91 22.24
CA SER A 382 -3.68 33.94 23.24
C SER A 382 -2.68 33.57 24.37
N ASP A 383 -1.86 32.52 24.24
CA ASP A 383 -1.03 32.06 25.35
C ASP A 383 0.46 32.33 25.09
N MET A 384 0.93 33.49 25.57
CA MET A 384 2.36 33.78 25.78
C MET A 384 2.59 34.05 27.28
N PRO A 385 3.43 33.26 27.96
CA PRO A 385 3.76 33.50 29.37
C PRO A 385 4.69 34.72 29.55
N SER A 386 4.59 35.34 30.72
CA SER A 386 5.18 36.65 31.03
C SER A 386 6.65 36.55 31.48
N SER A 387 7.14 35.34 31.79
CA SER A 387 8.53 35.10 32.19
C SER A 387 9.10 33.75 31.71
N PRO A 388 10.44 33.59 31.63
CA PRO A 388 11.08 32.32 31.28
C PRO A 388 10.78 31.16 32.25
N SER A 389 10.62 31.44 33.54
CA SER A 389 10.25 30.43 34.53
C SER A 389 8.80 29.95 34.35
N GLU A 390 7.90 30.88 34.04
CA GLU A 390 6.51 30.57 33.71
C GLU A 390 6.40 29.82 32.38
N TYR A 391 7.27 30.11 31.42
CA TYR A 391 7.38 29.37 30.16
C TYR A 391 7.78 27.90 30.37
N LEU A 392 8.78 27.64 31.22
CA LEU A 392 9.24 26.28 31.50
C LEU A 392 8.16 25.48 32.25
N ASN A 393 7.53 26.07 33.28
CA ASN A 393 6.44 25.42 34.02
C ASN A 393 5.23 25.14 33.14
N ASN A 394 4.85 26.09 32.26
CA ASN A 394 3.78 25.87 31.28
C ASN A 394 4.14 24.82 30.24
N LEU A 395 5.42 24.72 29.85
CA LEU A 395 5.88 23.72 28.89
C LEU A 395 5.83 22.31 29.48
N GLU A 396 6.26 22.17 30.73
CA GLU A 396 6.21 20.91 31.50
C GLU A 396 4.76 20.45 31.70
N ALA A 397 3.88 21.31 32.20
CA ALA A 397 2.46 21.00 32.38
C ALA A 397 1.76 20.63 31.06
N ARG A 398 2.13 21.28 29.94
CA ARG A 398 1.61 20.95 28.60
C ARG A 398 2.12 19.60 28.10
N LEU A 399 3.39 19.28 28.31
CA LEU A 399 3.94 17.97 27.97
C LEU A 399 3.21 16.88 28.76
N GLU A 400 3.07 17.03 30.07
CA GLU A 400 2.37 16.06 30.91
C GLU A 400 0.91 15.87 30.47
N SER A 401 0.19 16.94 30.17
CA SER A 401 -1.19 16.90 29.67
C SER A 401 -1.30 16.19 28.31
N VAL A 402 -0.44 16.55 27.35
CA VAL A 402 -0.42 15.95 25.99
C VAL A 402 -0.08 14.46 26.08
N HIS A 403 0.89 14.08 26.91
CA HIS A 403 1.27 12.69 27.11
C HIS A 403 0.19 11.88 27.84
N ALA A 404 -0.47 12.45 28.85
CA ALA A 404 -1.57 11.80 29.57
C ALA A 404 -2.76 11.53 28.62
N PHE A 405 -3.17 12.53 27.85
CA PHE A 405 -4.25 12.40 26.89
C PHE A 405 -3.90 11.42 25.75
N ALA A 406 -2.67 11.47 25.23
CA ALA A 406 -2.21 10.52 24.22
C ALA A 406 -2.21 9.07 24.74
N LYS A 407 -1.77 8.84 25.99
CA LYS A 407 -1.81 7.51 26.63
C LYS A 407 -3.24 6.98 26.74
N GLU A 408 -4.19 7.83 27.15
CA GLU A 408 -5.60 7.44 27.25
C GLU A 408 -6.20 7.09 25.90
N ARG A 409 -5.93 7.88 24.84
CA ARG A 409 -6.43 7.58 23.49
C ARG A 409 -5.79 6.36 22.86
N ILE A 410 -4.50 6.12 23.09
CA ILE A 410 -3.81 4.89 22.65
C ILE A 410 -4.42 3.67 23.35
N LYS A 411 -4.75 3.78 24.64
CA LYS A 411 -5.45 2.73 25.38
C LYS A 411 -6.83 2.44 24.78
N LEU A 412 -7.63 3.47 24.53
CA LEU A 412 -8.95 3.33 23.89
C LEU A 412 -8.86 2.77 22.47
N ALA A 413 -7.86 3.17 21.68
CA ALA A 413 -7.63 2.64 20.34
C ALA A 413 -7.21 1.16 20.39
N SER A 414 -6.36 0.79 21.35
CA SER A 414 -5.97 -0.59 21.61
C SER A 414 -7.16 -1.45 22.06
N GLU A 415 -8.03 -0.93 22.94
CA GLU A 415 -9.26 -1.60 23.38
C GLU A 415 -10.26 -1.76 22.23
N ARG A 416 -10.41 -0.76 21.35
CA ARG A 416 -11.22 -0.85 20.12
C ARG A 416 -10.67 -1.88 19.13
N MET A 417 -9.35 -1.93 18.98
CA MET A 417 -8.69 -2.89 18.10
C MET A 417 -8.82 -4.32 18.66
N LYS A 418 -8.70 -4.48 19.98
CA LYS A 418 -8.94 -5.74 20.69
C LYS A 418 -10.39 -6.19 20.58
N THR A 419 -11.37 -5.32 20.84
CA THR A 419 -12.79 -5.64 20.65
C THR A 419 -13.17 -5.96 19.21
N HIS A 420 -12.53 -5.31 18.23
CA HIS A 420 -12.69 -5.67 16.81
C HIS A 420 -12.11 -7.06 16.51
N TYR A 421 -10.94 -7.37 17.08
CA TYR A 421 -10.32 -8.68 16.97
C TYR A 421 -11.15 -9.79 17.64
N ASP A 422 -11.64 -9.54 18.86
CA ASP A 422 -12.47 -10.46 19.64
C ASP A 422 -13.86 -10.64 19.00
N SER A 423 -14.43 -9.62 18.33
CA SER A 423 -15.69 -9.74 17.59
C SER A 423 -15.60 -10.65 16.34
N GLY A 424 -14.39 -10.92 15.87
CA GLY A 424 -14.10 -11.88 14.80
C GLY A 424 -13.62 -13.25 15.30
N ALA A 425 -13.42 -13.41 16.61
CA ALA A 425 -13.07 -14.68 17.22
C ALA A 425 -14.36 -15.48 17.48
N THR A 426 -14.52 -16.63 16.82
CA THR A 426 -15.56 -17.59 17.18
C THR A 426 -15.19 -18.25 18.51
N ASP A 427 -15.98 -18.00 19.56
CA ASP A 427 -15.85 -18.69 20.85
C ASP A 427 -15.82 -20.21 20.63
N HIS A 428 -14.64 -20.82 20.79
CA HIS A 428 -14.53 -22.24 21.10
C HIS A 428 -14.44 -22.35 22.62
N HIS A 429 -15.58 -22.63 23.25
CA HIS A 429 -15.59 -23.07 24.64
C HIS A 429 -15.01 -24.48 24.71
N PHE A 430 -13.73 -24.59 25.03
CA PHE A 430 -13.18 -25.85 25.56
C PHE A 430 -13.70 -26.04 26.99
N LYS A 431 -14.17 -27.25 27.29
CA LYS A 431 -14.41 -27.69 28.67
C LYS A 431 -13.24 -28.55 29.11
N ASP A 432 -12.88 -28.48 30.38
CA ASP A 432 -11.80 -29.29 30.97
C ASP A 432 -12.08 -30.78 30.72
N GLY A 433 -11.22 -31.41 29.91
CA GLY A 433 -11.27 -32.83 29.57
C GLY A 433 -11.14 -33.18 28.08
N ASP A 434 -11.09 -32.21 27.16
CA ASP A 434 -10.78 -32.43 25.74
C ASP A 434 -9.27 -32.33 25.41
#